data_AF-A0A9N8VS85-F1
#
_entry.id   AF-A0A9N8VS85-F1
#
_cell.length_a   1.000
_cell.length_b   1.000
_cell.length_c   1.000
_cell.angle_alpha   90.00
_cell.angle_beta   90.00
_cell.angle_gamma   90.00
#
_symmetry.space_group_name_H-M   'P 1'
#
loop_
_entity.id
_entity.type
_entity.pdbx_description
1 polymer ?
#
loop_
_entity_poly.entity_id
_entity_poly.type
_entity_poly.pdbx_seq_one_letter_code
_entity_poly.pdbx_strand_id
1 'polypeptide(L)'
;MNPEKDFYNYYQSVGGELENNKSYESCALRKTLDESGVCVEIKSLSFITIDKIYAIFVGYIGEQIPENKEPTKHADGQLENPNFEDPVLQY
;
A
#
# COMPACT_ATOMS: atom_id res chain seq x y z
N MET A 1 9.13 -1.22 -6.28
CA MET A 1 8.65 -2.55 -5.92
C MET A 1 9.44 -2.85 -4.69
N ASN A 2 9.36 -1.96 -3.70
CA ASN A 2 10.01 -2.04 -2.40
C ASN A 2 10.11 -3.49 -1.87
N PRO A 3 11.27 -4.04 -1.43
CA PRO A 3 11.38 -5.47 -1.13
C PRO A 3 10.87 -5.73 0.29
N GLU A 4 10.62 -4.64 1.02
CA GLU A 4 9.86 -4.54 2.25
C GLU A 4 8.35 -4.43 2.01
N LYS A 5 7.88 -4.32 0.75
CA LYS A 5 6.44 -4.50 0.48
C LYS A 5 6.14 -5.99 0.61
N ASP A 6 5.25 -6.28 1.55
CA ASP A 6 4.77 -7.62 1.91
C ASP A 6 4.43 -8.52 0.69
N PHE A 7 4.05 -7.92 -0.43
CA PHE A 7 3.65 -8.65 -1.66
C PHE A 7 4.42 -8.21 -2.91
N TYR A 8 5.75 -8.09 -2.82
CA TYR A 8 6.69 -7.70 -3.89
C TYR A 8 6.19 -8.01 -5.32
N ASN A 9 5.77 -9.24 -5.62
CA ASN A 9 5.36 -9.71 -6.97
C ASN A 9 3.88 -9.48 -7.37
N TYR A 10 3.09 -8.74 -6.59
CA TYR A 10 1.65 -8.58 -6.84
C TYR A 10 1.27 -7.12 -7.09
N TYR A 11 0.22 -6.90 -7.88
CA TYR A 11 -0.46 -5.61 -7.94
C TYR A 11 -1.01 -5.28 -6.54
N GLN A 12 -0.61 -4.13 -6.00
CA GLN A 12 -1.02 -3.66 -4.69
C GLN A 12 -1.57 -2.25 -4.78
N SER A 13 -2.45 -1.91 -3.84
CA SER A 13 -2.79 -0.52 -3.56
C SER A 13 -1.55 0.26 -3.14
N VAL A 14 -1.48 1.51 -3.55
CA VAL A 14 -0.50 2.46 -3.02
C VAL A 14 -0.91 2.85 -1.59
N GLY A 15 0.06 2.92 -0.68
CA GLY A 15 -0.22 3.26 0.70
C GLY A 15 1.02 3.49 1.55
N GLY A 16 0.82 3.85 2.81
CA GLY A 16 1.89 3.94 3.79
C GLY A 16 1.52 4.74 5.02
N GLU A 17 2.48 4.89 5.91
CA GLU A 17 2.26 5.48 7.23
C GLU A 17 1.93 6.98 7.15
N LEU A 18 0.95 7.38 7.97
CA LEU A 18 0.61 8.78 8.20
C LEU A 18 1.71 9.42 9.06
N GLU A 19 2.37 10.44 8.53
CA GLU A 19 3.34 11.22 9.30
C GLU A 19 2.66 12.07 10.38
N ASN A 20 3.37 12.30 11.48
CA ASN A 20 2.89 13.14 12.58
C ASN A 20 2.45 14.52 12.08
N ASN A 21 1.26 14.95 12.51
CA ASN A 21 0.64 16.23 12.15
C ASN A 21 0.35 16.43 10.66
N LYS A 22 0.30 15.35 9.87
CA LYS A 22 -0.18 15.38 8.48
C LYS A 22 -1.64 14.91 8.39
N SER A 23 -2.35 15.39 7.38
CA SER A 23 -3.72 14.93 7.10
C SER A 23 -3.69 13.66 6.23
N TYR A 24 -4.76 12.87 6.28
CA TYR A 24 -4.90 11.69 5.44
C TYR A 24 -4.83 12.02 3.95
N GLU A 25 -5.42 13.14 3.52
CA GLU A 25 -5.36 13.61 2.13
C GLU A 25 -3.93 13.87 1.70
N SER A 26 -3.18 14.62 2.51
CA SER A 26 -1.78 14.93 2.21
C SER A 26 -0.92 13.66 2.16
N CYS A 27 -1.25 12.66 2.99
CA CYS A 27 -0.59 11.37 2.97
C CYS A 27 -0.90 10.59 1.68
N ALA A 28 -2.17 10.51 1.29
CA ALA A 28 -2.60 9.81 0.09
C ALA A 28 -1.95 10.39 -1.18
N LEU A 29 -1.91 11.73 -1.30
CA LEU A 29 -1.25 12.40 -2.42
C LEU A 29 0.25 12.08 -2.48
N ARG A 30 0.95 12.22 -1.34
CA ARG A 30 2.39 11.96 -1.23
C ARG A 30 2.72 10.52 -1.57
N LYS A 31 2.04 9.55 -0.96
CA LYS A 31 2.30 8.12 -1.20
C LYS A 31 2.00 7.71 -2.64
N THR A 32 0.93 8.26 -3.23
CA THR A 32 0.64 8.06 -4.67
C THR A 32 1.82 8.47 -5.53
N LEU A 33 2.37 9.67 -5.32
CA LEU A 33 3.52 10.15 -6.06
C LEU A 33 4.79 9.32 -5.80
N ASP A 34 5.08 9.02 -4.53
CA ASP A 34 6.28 8.30 -4.12
C ASP A 34 6.34 6.89 -4.75
N GLU A 35 5.24 6.14 -4.64
CA GLU A 35 5.18 4.72 -5.01
C GLU A 35 4.86 4.47 -6.48
N SER A 36 4.00 5.29 -7.09
CA SER A 36 3.53 5.09 -8.48
C SER A 36 4.10 6.07 -9.49
N GLY A 37 4.77 7.14 -9.03
CA GLY A 37 5.20 8.24 -9.89
C GLY A 37 4.07 9.12 -10.41
N VAL A 38 2.81 8.81 -10.09
CA VAL A 38 1.65 9.55 -10.58
C VAL A 38 1.33 10.72 -9.67
N CYS A 39 1.25 11.91 -10.26
CA CYS A 39 0.78 13.11 -9.58
C CYS A 39 -0.74 13.19 -9.72
N VAL A 40 -1.45 13.13 -8.60
CA VAL A 40 -2.91 13.25 -8.55
C VAL A 40 -3.32 14.51 -7.79
N GLU A 41 -4.48 15.07 -8.13
CA GLU A 41 -5.07 16.15 -7.35
C GLU A 41 -6.05 15.60 -6.33
N ILE A 42 -6.21 16.25 -5.17
CA ILE A 42 -7.14 15.76 -4.13
C ILE A 42 -8.58 15.63 -4.64
N LYS A 43 -9.00 16.52 -5.55
CA LYS A 43 -10.34 16.47 -6.17
C LYS A 43 -10.58 15.22 -7.02
N SER A 44 -9.51 14.52 -7.42
CA SER A 44 -9.58 13.26 -8.17
C SER A 44 -9.65 12.02 -7.29
N LEU A 45 -9.48 12.19 -5.97
CA LEU A 45 -9.60 11.13 -4.98
C LEU A 45 -10.95 11.24 -4.27
N SER A 46 -11.68 10.13 -4.24
CA SER A 46 -12.86 9.96 -3.42
C SER A 46 -12.47 9.25 -2.14
N PHE A 47 -12.74 9.87 -0.99
CA PHE A 47 -12.67 9.20 0.30
C PHE A 47 -13.77 8.15 0.37
N ILE A 48 -13.40 6.90 0.71
CA ILE A 48 -14.34 5.79 0.79
C ILE A 48 -14.72 5.52 2.24
N THR A 49 -13.72 5.25 3.09
CA THR A 49 -13.93 4.88 4.49
C THR A 49 -12.64 4.96 5.29
N ILE A 50 -12.77 4.85 6.61
CA ILE A 50 -11.67 4.47 7.51
C ILE A 50 -11.95 3.04 7.98
N ASP A 51 -11.03 2.12 7.70
CA ASP A 51 -11.05 0.77 8.27
C ASP A 51 -9.96 0.66 9.34
N LYS A 52 -10.38 0.53 10.60
CA LYS A 52 -9.55 0.53 11.81
C LYS A 52 -8.67 1.78 11.91
N ILE A 53 -7.50 1.76 11.27
CA ILE A 53 -6.49 2.82 11.29
C ILE A 53 -6.10 3.29 9.88
N TYR A 54 -6.71 2.73 8.84
CA TYR A 54 -6.40 3.03 7.44
C TYR A 54 -7.49 3.92 6.84
N ALA A 55 -7.10 5.06 6.29
CA ALA A 55 -7.98 5.88 5.46
C ALA A 55 -7.84 5.44 3.99
N ILE A 56 -8.97 5.08 3.37
CA ILE A 56 -9.00 4.54 2.02
C ILE A 56 -9.53 5.61 1.05
N PHE A 57 -8.74 5.86 0.01
CA PHE A 57 -9.08 6.76 -1.09
C PHE A 57 -9.07 5.98 -2.39
N VAL A 58 -10.02 6.28 -3.28
CA VAL A 58 -10.08 5.71 -4.63
C VAL A 58 -10.07 6.85 -5.63
N GLY A 59 -9.22 6.76 -6.64
CA GLY A 59 -9.17 7.69 -7.75
C GLY A 59 -9.01 6.95 -9.07
N TYR A 60 -9.56 7.53 -10.13
CA TYR A 60 -9.32 7.06 -11.49
C TYR A 60 -8.24 7.93 -12.13
N ILE A 61 -7.16 7.29 -12.58
CA ILE A 61 -5.99 7.94 -13.15
C ILE A 61 -5.92 7.70 -14.68
N GLY A 62 -7.02 8.00 -15.37
CA GLY A 62 -7.06 8.13 -16.84
C GLY A 62 -6.34 7.02 -17.62
N GLU A 63 -5.65 7.42 -18.70
CA GLU A 63 -4.78 6.55 -19.51
C GLU A 63 -3.33 6.48 -18.97
N GLN A 64 -3.02 7.16 -17.85
CA GLN A 64 -1.68 7.08 -17.27
C GLN A 64 -1.48 5.70 -16.68
N ILE A 65 -0.66 4.88 -17.34
CA ILE A 65 -0.19 3.62 -16.79
C ILE A 65 0.85 3.98 -15.72
N PRO A 66 0.58 3.73 -14.43
CA PRO A 66 1.53 4.06 -13.37
C PRO A 66 2.82 3.28 -13.56
N GLU A 67 3.95 3.98 -13.46
CA GLU A 67 5.24 3.33 -13.36
C GLU A 67 5.38 2.76 -11.94
N ASN A 68 5.03 1.48 -11.78
CA ASN A 68 5.36 0.78 -10.55
C ASN A 68 6.89 0.70 -10.47
N LYS A 69 7.49 1.44 -9.53
CA LYS A 69 8.96 1.47 -9.40
C LYS A 69 9.49 0.08 -9.04
N GLU A 70 10.80 -0.15 -9.16
CA GLU A 70 11.71 -1.16 -8.54
C GLU A 70 11.81 -1.09 -6.99
N PRO A 71 12.08 -2.12 -6.15
CA PRO A 71 12.66 -1.81 -4.85
C PRO A 71 14.07 -1.37 -5.05
N THR A 72 14.57 -0.65 -4.07
CA THR A 72 15.99 -0.66 -3.78
C THR A 72 16.20 -1.50 -2.52
N LYS A 73 16.95 -2.59 -2.65
CA LYS A 73 17.19 -3.69 -1.69
C LYS A 73 17.27 -3.27 -0.21
N HIS A 74 16.59 -4.02 0.65
CA HIS A 74 17.03 -4.33 2.02
C HIS A 74 17.03 -5.86 2.21
N ALA A 75 18.18 -6.36 2.69
CA ALA A 75 18.41 -7.73 3.14
C ALA A 75 17.44 -8.04 4.30
N ASP A 76 16.82 -9.20 4.46
CA ASP A 76 17.42 -10.54 4.57
C ASP A 76 16.34 -11.64 4.65
N GLY A 77 15.34 -11.65 3.76
CA GLY A 77 14.72 -12.88 3.24
C GLY A 77 14.19 -13.98 4.19
N GLN A 78 13.89 -13.72 5.46
CA GLN A 78 13.25 -14.71 6.34
C GLN A 78 11.76 -14.43 6.50
N LEU A 79 10.96 -15.16 5.72
CA LEU A 79 9.56 -15.41 6.04
C LEU A 79 9.54 -16.64 6.97
N GLU A 80 9.48 -16.43 8.29
CA GLU A 80 9.11 -17.53 9.18
C GLU A 80 7.63 -17.87 8.96
N ASN A 81 7.39 -19.04 8.39
CA ASN A 81 6.09 -19.67 8.22
C ASN A 81 5.37 -19.74 9.58
N PRO A 82 4.22 -19.07 9.81
CA PRO A 82 3.35 -19.50 10.87
C PRO A 82 2.70 -20.80 10.39
N ASN A 83 3.14 -21.92 10.96
CA ASN A 83 2.47 -23.22 10.88
C ASN A 83 0.96 -23.02 11.00
N PHE A 84 0.24 -23.11 9.88
CA PHE A 84 -1.17 -23.48 9.89
C PHE A 84 -1.19 -24.98 10.19
N GLU A 85 -1.19 -25.32 11.48
CA GLU A 85 -1.70 -26.63 11.90
C GLU A 85 -3.22 -26.59 11.75
N ASP A 86 -3.74 -27.44 10.87
CA ASP A 86 -5.16 -27.69 10.69
C ASP A 86 -5.81 -28.04 12.04
N PRO A 87 -7.06 -27.59 12.31
CA PRO A 87 -7.75 -27.93 13.54
C PRO A 87 -8.25 -29.37 13.46
N VAL A 88 -7.48 -30.33 14.01
CA VAL A 88 -8.02 -31.64 14.35
C VAL A 88 -8.65 -31.57 15.74
N LEU A 89 -9.91 -31.16 15.76
CA LEU A 89 -10.84 -31.53 16.83
C LEU A 89 -11.07 -33.04 16.76
N GLN A 90 -10.72 -33.79 17.81
CA GLN A 90 -11.42 -35.02 18.21
C GLN A 90 -10.99 -35.54 19.60
N TYR A 91 -11.99 -35.47 20.51
CA TYR A 91 -12.27 -36.13 21.81
C TYR A 91 -11.22 -36.18 22.92
#